data_AF-A0A8T4CI74-F1
#
_entry.id   AF-A0A8T4CI74-F1
#
_cell.length_a   1.000
_cell.length_b   1.000
_cell.length_c   1.000
_cell.angle_alpha   90.00
_cell.angle_beta   90.00
_cell.angle_gamma   90.00
#
_symmetry.space_group_name_H-M   'P 1'
#
loop_
_entity.id
_entity.type
_entity.pdbx_description
1 polymer ?
#
loop_
_entity_poly.entity_id
_entity_poly.type
_entity_poly.pdbx_seq_one_letter_code
_entity_poly.pdbx_strand_id
1 'polypeptide(L)'
;MVKGKPWSVEDEKKLKEWVESGITDLAVLSFSFDGKYSRNAVYQKMLDLGIASKEEEASKHNSSSSTTLKLPDELPSVEEALKTLAAAMKALERPGLDRIEVLRLRSLIQATSAYQIKLAEFVDYRGLEAEILELKRKYAELVKKTQST
;
A
#
# COMPACT_ATOMS: atom_id res chain seq x y z
N MET A 1 -21.78 -7.19 16.28
CA MET A 1 -21.89 -7.44 14.82
C MET A 1 -23.36 -7.70 14.51
N VAL A 2 -23.98 -6.88 13.66
CA VAL A 2 -25.36 -7.14 13.23
C VAL A 2 -25.33 -8.42 12.40
N LYS A 3 -25.99 -9.48 12.86
CA LYS A 3 -26.08 -10.73 12.09
C LYS A 3 -26.86 -10.42 10.81
N GLY A 4 -26.27 -10.74 9.66
CA GLY A 4 -26.95 -10.62 8.37
C GLY A 4 -28.22 -11.45 8.33
N LYS A 5 -29.10 -11.17 7.37
CA LYS A 5 -30.37 -11.88 7.21
C LYS A 5 -30.13 -13.40 7.10
N PRO A 6 -30.79 -14.24 7.92
CA PRO A 6 -30.63 -15.69 7.84
C PRO A 6 -31.05 -16.22 6.48
N TRP A 7 -30.32 -17.22 5.96
CA TRP A 7 -30.68 -17.93 4.74
C TRP A 7 -31.77 -18.96 5.04
N SER A 8 -32.77 -19.04 4.16
CA SER A 8 -33.78 -20.10 4.21
C SER A 8 -33.27 -21.35 3.52
N VAL A 9 -33.72 -22.53 3.97
CA VAL A 9 -33.29 -23.83 3.41
C VAL A 9 -33.67 -23.96 1.93
N GLU A 10 -34.78 -23.34 1.51
CA GLU A 10 -35.23 -23.31 0.12
C GLU A 10 -34.32 -22.44 -0.76
N ASP A 11 -33.84 -21.32 -0.23
CA ASP A 11 -32.95 -20.42 -0.96
C ASP A 11 -31.56 -21.04 -1.15
N GLU A 12 -31.10 -21.82 -0.16
CA GLU A 12 -29.85 -22.57 -0.28
C GLU A 12 -29.93 -23.67 -1.35
N LYS A 13 -31.07 -24.37 -1.46
CA LYS A 13 -31.29 -25.38 -2.50
C LYS A 13 -31.32 -24.74 -3.89
N LYS A 14 -32.05 -23.63 -4.05
CA LYS A 14 -32.09 -22.87 -5.31
C LYS A 14 -30.71 -22.37 -5.72
N LEU A 15 -29.92 -21.87 -4.78
CA LEU A 15 -28.56 -21.43 -5.06
C LEU A 15 -27.69 -22.60 -5.58
N LYS A 16 -27.81 -23.79 -5.00
CA LYS A 16 -27.12 -25.00 -5.49
C LYS A 16 -27.58 -25.38 -6.89
N GLU A 17 -28.88 -25.45 -7.13
CA GLU A 17 -29.45 -25.77 -8.44
C GLU A 17 -28.99 -24.77 -9.53
N TRP A 18 -28.94 -23.48 -9.20
CA TRP A 18 -28.49 -22.44 -10.15
C TRP A 18 -27.00 -22.53 -10.46
N VAL A 19 -26.16 -22.88 -9.48
CA VAL A 19 -24.75 -23.09 -9.76
C VAL A 19 -24.52 -24.39 -10.53
N GLU A 20 -25.25 -25.47 -10.21
CA GLU A 20 -25.20 -26.75 -10.96
C GLU A 20 -25.67 -26.61 -12.41
N SER A 21 -26.64 -25.72 -12.66
CA SER A 21 -27.10 -25.36 -14.02
C SER A 21 -26.18 -24.36 -14.74
N GLY A 22 -25.07 -23.93 -14.11
CA GLY A 22 -24.01 -23.13 -14.73
C GLY A 22 -24.14 -21.62 -14.57
N ILE A 23 -25.08 -21.13 -13.75
CA ILE A 23 -25.24 -19.69 -13.48
C ILE A 23 -24.30 -19.32 -12.32
N THR A 24 -23.16 -18.74 -12.66
CA THR A 24 -22.14 -18.31 -11.69
C THR A 24 -22.03 -16.80 -11.52
N ASP A 25 -22.78 -16.01 -12.31
CA ASP A 25 -22.76 -14.55 -12.20
C ASP A 25 -23.51 -14.07 -10.94
N LEU A 26 -22.75 -13.49 -10.01
CA LEU A 26 -23.23 -12.93 -8.74
C LEU A 26 -24.31 -11.86 -8.93
N ALA A 27 -24.25 -11.07 -10.01
CA ALA A 27 -25.24 -10.03 -10.29
C ALA A 27 -26.59 -10.65 -10.68
N VAL A 28 -26.56 -11.68 -11.53
CA VAL A 28 -27.74 -12.43 -11.96
C VAL A 28 -28.36 -13.15 -10.77
N LEU A 29 -27.55 -13.82 -9.95
CA LEU A 29 -28.05 -14.55 -8.78
C LEU A 29 -28.67 -13.64 -7.72
N SER A 30 -28.05 -12.49 -7.45
CA SER A 30 -28.60 -11.49 -6.54
C SER A 30 -29.93 -10.92 -7.05
N PHE A 31 -30.06 -10.74 -8.37
CA PHE A 31 -31.31 -10.32 -9.01
C PHE A 31 -32.39 -11.42 -8.97
N SER A 32 -32.02 -12.69 -9.17
CA SER A 32 -32.94 -13.84 -9.09
C SER A 32 -33.55 -14.06 -7.70
N PHE A 33 -32.92 -13.53 -6.66
CA PHE A 33 -33.47 -13.49 -5.30
C PHE A 33 -34.28 -12.22 -5.00
N ASP A 34 -34.70 -11.46 -6.01
CA ASP A 34 -35.43 -10.17 -5.88
C ASP A 34 -34.67 -9.15 -5.00
N GLY A 35 -33.34 -9.20 -4.98
CA GLY A 35 -32.52 -8.34 -4.14
C GLY A 35 -32.59 -8.66 -2.63
N LYS A 36 -33.17 -9.80 -2.24
CA LYS A 36 -33.20 -10.25 -0.82
C LYS A 36 -31.80 -10.45 -0.24
N TYR A 37 -30.85 -10.82 -1.09
CA TYR A 37 -29.44 -11.00 -0.74
C TYR A 37 -28.57 -10.13 -1.66
N SER A 38 -27.67 -9.35 -1.05
CA SER A 38 -26.65 -8.58 -1.79
C SER A 38 -25.67 -9.52 -2.49
N ARG A 39 -25.01 -9.06 -3.56
CA ARG A 39 -23.93 -9.79 -4.26
C ARG A 39 -22.91 -10.39 -3.29
N ASN A 40 -22.50 -9.61 -2.29
CA ASN A 40 -21.54 -10.06 -1.28
C ASN A 40 -22.12 -11.15 -0.35
N ALA A 41 -23.42 -11.13 -0.07
CA ALA A 41 -24.07 -12.15 0.74
C ALA A 41 -24.23 -13.47 -0.02
N VAL A 42 -24.51 -13.41 -1.33
CA VAL A 42 -24.53 -14.59 -2.22
C VAL A 42 -23.14 -15.20 -2.33
N TYR A 43 -22.11 -14.38 -2.54
CA TYR A 43 -20.72 -14.82 -2.61
C TYR A 43 -20.27 -15.52 -1.31
N GLN A 44 -20.52 -14.89 -0.16
CA GLN A 44 -20.20 -15.50 1.13
C GLN A 44 -20.92 -16.82 1.35
N LYS A 45 -22.18 -16.92 0.91
CA LYS A 45 -22.92 -18.17 1.01
C LYS A 45 -22.37 -19.25 0.08
N MET A 46 -21.91 -18.90 -1.12
CA MET A 46 -21.22 -19.85 -2.02
C MET A 46 -19.92 -20.37 -1.41
N LEU A 47 -19.16 -19.51 -0.71
CA LEU A 47 -17.97 -19.90 0.04
C LEU A 47 -18.32 -20.84 1.21
N ASP A 48 -19.35 -20.49 2.00
CA ASP A 48 -19.80 -21.29 3.14
C ASP A 48 -20.33 -22.67 2.71
N LEU A 49 -20.93 -22.76 1.53
CA LEU A 49 -21.41 -24.01 0.93
C LEU A 49 -20.32 -24.80 0.18
N GLY A 50 -19.10 -24.25 0.07
CA GLY A 50 -17.97 -24.89 -0.61
C GLY A 50 -18.12 -24.96 -2.14
N ILE A 51 -18.98 -24.13 -2.72
CA ILE A 51 -19.30 -24.11 -4.16
C ILE A 51 -18.32 -23.21 -4.92
N ALA A 52 -17.88 -22.12 -4.30
CA ALA A 52 -16.86 -21.22 -4.84
C ALA A 52 -15.56 -21.37 -4.05
N SER A 53 -14.43 -21.42 -4.74
CA SER A 53 -13.09 -21.36 -4.15
C SER A 53 -12.63 -19.90 -4.09
N LYS A 54 -12.12 -19.46 -2.93
CA LYS A 54 -11.56 -18.11 -2.71
C LYS A 54 -10.42 -17.74 -3.68
N GLU A 55 -9.89 -18.73 -4.38
CA GLU A 55 -8.82 -18.62 -5.37
C GLU A 55 -9.29 -18.00 -6.70
N GLU A 56 -10.57 -18.15 -7.09
CA GLU A 56 -11.05 -17.66 -8.39
C GLU A 56 -11.20 -16.13 -8.41
N GLU A 57 -11.62 -15.50 -7.31
CA GLU A 57 -11.71 -14.03 -7.20
C GLU A 57 -10.39 -13.35 -6.81
N ALA A 58 -9.46 -14.07 -6.18
CA ALA A 58 -8.14 -13.52 -5.85
C ALA A 58 -7.40 -13.02 -7.11
N SER A 59 -7.70 -13.60 -8.29
CA SER A 59 -7.16 -13.16 -9.58
C SER A 59 -7.66 -11.79 -10.06
N LYS A 60 -8.82 -11.31 -9.59
CA LYS A 60 -9.43 -10.03 -10.04
C LYS A 60 -9.22 -8.89 -9.05
N HIS A 61 -9.02 -9.19 -7.78
CA HIS A 61 -8.66 -8.22 -6.75
C HIS A 61 -7.35 -8.62 -6.07
N ASN A 62 -6.24 -8.39 -6.78
CA ASN A 62 -4.90 -8.36 -6.18
C ASN A 62 -4.76 -7.14 -5.25
N SER A 63 -5.46 -7.15 -4.12
CA SER A 63 -5.28 -6.19 -3.03
C SER A 63 -4.84 -6.90 -1.75
N SER A 64 -3.95 -7.88 -1.89
CA SER A 64 -3.20 -8.43 -0.76
C SER A 64 -1.86 -7.70 -0.71
N SER A 65 -1.85 -6.50 -0.12
CA SER A 65 -0.61 -5.74 0.12
C SER A 65 0.09 -6.28 1.36
N SER A 66 0.76 -7.41 1.20
CA SER A 66 1.90 -7.77 2.05
C SER A 66 3.13 -7.87 1.16
N THR A 67 3.60 -6.73 0.66
CA THR A 67 4.88 -6.67 -0.04
C THR A 67 5.97 -6.46 1.01
N THR A 68 6.87 -7.42 1.15
CA THR A 68 8.09 -7.27 1.95
C THR A 68 8.93 -6.15 1.33
N LEU A 69 8.98 -4.98 1.99
CA LEU A 69 9.78 -3.84 1.54
C LEU A 69 11.26 -4.19 1.73
N LYS A 70 11.99 -4.26 0.62
CA LYS A 70 13.45 -4.38 0.64
C LYS A 70 14.04 -2.99 0.84
N LEU A 71 14.77 -2.82 1.93
CA LEU A 71 15.53 -1.60 2.17
C LEU A 71 16.73 -1.56 1.21
N PRO A 72 17.05 -0.41 0.61
CA PRO A 72 18.25 -0.27 -0.19
C PRO A 72 19.50 -0.25 0.71
N ASP A 73 20.61 -0.80 0.22
CA ASP A 73 21.89 -0.82 0.95
C ASP A 73 22.45 0.59 1.17
N GLU A 74 22.25 1.47 0.20
CA GLU A 74 22.62 2.89 0.25
C GLU A 74 21.44 3.78 -0.11
N LEU A 75 21.40 4.98 0.49
CA LEU A 75 20.39 5.97 0.18
C LEU A 75 20.60 6.52 -1.25
N PRO A 76 19.52 6.70 -2.04
CA PRO A 76 19.63 7.29 -3.37
C PRO A 76 20.30 8.67 -3.35
N SER A 77 21.15 8.96 -4.33
CA SER A 77 21.78 10.27 -4.43
C SER A 77 20.73 11.37 -4.67
N VAL A 78 21.05 12.61 -4.24
CA VAL A 78 20.21 13.80 -4.53
C VAL A 78 19.96 13.94 -6.02
N GLU A 79 20.99 13.68 -6.84
CA GLU A 79 20.90 13.76 -8.28
C GLU A 79 19.93 12.73 -8.86
N GLU A 80 19.96 11.50 -8.35
CA GLU A 80 19.05 10.43 -8.76
C GLU A 80 17.60 10.76 -8.38
N ALA A 81 17.40 11.25 -7.16
CA ALA A 81 16.10 11.74 -6.72
C ALA A 81 15.60 12.87 -7.65
N LEU A 82 16.42 13.87 -7.97
CA LEU A 82 16.05 14.95 -8.90
C LEU A 82 15.74 14.45 -10.31
N LYS A 83 16.49 13.47 -10.82
CA LYS A 83 16.20 12.82 -12.11
C LYS A 83 14.83 12.16 -12.10
N THR A 84 14.46 11.45 -11.03
CA THR A 84 13.13 10.82 -10.92
C THR A 84 12.01 11.85 -10.85
N LEU A 85 12.21 12.96 -10.12
CA LEU A 85 11.24 14.05 -10.04
C LEU A 85 11.03 14.71 -11.41
N ALA A 86 12.11 15.03 -12.12
CA ALA A 86 12.04 15.61 -13.46
C ALA A 86 11.35 14.67 -14.46
N ALA A 87 11.62 13.36 -14.38
CA ALA A 87 10.95 12.37 -15.22
C ALA A 87 9.44 12.29 -14.92
N ALA A 88 9.04 12.33 -13.65
CA ALA A 88 7.64 12.29 -13.25
C ALA A 88 6.87 13.55 -13.68
N MET A 89 7.50 14.72 -13.57
CA MET A 89 6.92 15.98 -14.07
C MET A 89 6.70 15.93 -15.58
N LYS A 90 7.71 15.53 -16.36
CA LYS A 90 7.59 15.35 -17.82
C LYS A 90 6.54 14.32 -18.21
N ALA A 91 6.38 13.26 -17.41
CA ALA A 91 5.36 12.26 -17.65
C ALA A 91 3.94 12.83 -17.44
N LEU A 92 3.77 13.70 -16.45
CA LEU A 92 2.49 14.33 -16.11
C LEU A 92 2.02 15.35 -17.16
N GLU A 93 2.94 15.95 -17.91
CA GLU A 93 2.63 16.87 -19.02
C GLU A 93 1.97 16.16 -20.23
N ARG A 94 2.04 14.83 -20.30
CA ARG A 94 1.47 14.08 -21.43
C ARG A 94 -0.06 14.05 -21.35
N PRO A 95 -0.78 14.37 -22.44
CA PRO A 95 -2.22 14.23 -22.47
C PRO A 95 -2.63 12.75 -22.48
N GLY A 96 -3.83 12.44 -21.99
CA GLY A 96 -4.42 11.09 -22.06
C GLY A 96 -4.01 10.12 -20.96
N LEU A 97 -3.43 10.61 -19.86
CA LEU A 97 -3.13 9.79 -18.67
C LEU A 97 -4.41 9.33 -17.97
N ASP A 98 -4.40 8.07 -17.51
CA ASP A 98 -5.47 7.57 -16.65
C ASP A 98 -5.39 8.19 -15.24
N ARG A 99 -6.53 8.25 -14.54
CA ARG A 99 -6.62 8.78 -13.17
C ARG A 99 -5.65 8.08 -12.22
N ILE A 100 -5.46 6.77 -12.37
CA ILE A 100 -4.53 6.00 -11.53
C ILE A 100 -3.08 6.42 -11.80
N GLU A 101 -2.73 6.64 -13.06
CA GLU A 101 -1.39 7.09 -13.44
C GLU A 101 -1.08 8.49 -12.92
N VAL A 102 -2.04 9.42 -13.03
CA VAL A 102 -1.93 10.76 -12.47
C VAL A 102 -1.69 10.70 -10.95
N LEU A 103 -2.46 9.87 -10.23
CA LEU A 103 -2.27 9.68 -8.79
C LEU A 103 -0.89 9.12 -8.47
N ARG A 104 -0.45 8.08 -9.19
CA ARG A 104 0.86 7.47 -9.00
C ARG A 104 1.99 8.48 -9.22
N LEU A 105 1.94 9.25 -10.31
CA LEU A 105 2.95 10.26 -10.63
C LEU A 105 2.98 11.38 -9.58
N ARG A 106 1.81 11.84 -9.13
CA ARG A 106 1.71 12.83 -8.05
C ARG A 106 2.30 12.31 -6.73
N SER A 107 2.00 11.07 -6.36
CA SER A 107 2.57 10.43 -5.17
C SER A 107 4.08 10.32 -5.27
N LEU A 108 4.62 10.00 -6.45
CA LEU A 108 6.06 9.94 -6.68
C LEU A 108 6.71 11.32 -6.50
N ILE A 109 6.14 12.37 -7.12
CA ILE A 109 6.62 13.76 -6.96
C ILE A 109 6.63 14.15 -5.48
N GLN A 110 5.53 13.90 -4.76
CA GLN A 110 5.43 14.24 -3.34
C GLN A 110 6.46 13.50 -2.49
N ALA A 111 6.64 12.19 -2.73
CA ALA A 111 7.62 11.38 -2.02
C ALA A 111 9.06 11.88 -2.26
N THR A 112 9.40 12.20 -3.51
CA THR A 112 10.74 12.70 -3.85
C THR A 112 11.01 14.08 -3.25
N SER A 113 10.03 14.98 -3.24
CA SER A 113 10.16 16.28 -2.56
C SER A 113 10.36 16.12 -1.04
N ALA A 114 9.60 15.22 -0.41
CA ALA A 114 9.77 14.92 1.01
C ALA A 114 11.15 14.33 1.32
N TYR A 115 11.66 13.45 0.44
CA TYR A 115 13.00 12.88 0.56
C TYR A 115 14.09 13.94 0.57
N GLN A 116 14.02 14.94 -0.33
CA GLN A 116 15.02 16.01 -0.40
C GLN A 116 15.11 16.83 0.90
N ILE A 117 13.96 17.17 1.48
CA ILE A 117 13.90 17.89 2.76
C ILE A 117 14.53 17.04 3.87
N LYS A 118 14.17 15.75 3.94
CA LYS A 118 14.72 14.83 4.96
C LYS A 118 16.20 14.56 4.79
N LEU A 119 16.71 14.55 3.57
CA LEU A 119 18.12 14.39 3.31
C LEU A 119 18.92 15.64 3.74
N ALA A 120 18.38 16.84 3.51
CA ALA A 120 19.01 18.07 4.01
C ALA A 120 19.08 18.09 5.55
N GLU A 121 17.97 17.78 6.23
CA GLU A 121 17.93 17.63 7.69
C GLU A 121 18.98 16.60 8.17
N PHE A 122 19.10 15.46 7.50
CA PHE A 122 20.08 14.42 7.83
C PHE A 122 21.53 14.89 7.70
N VAL A 123 21.86 15.62 6.64
CA VAL A 123 23.21 16.18 6.44
C VAL A 123 23.54 17.19 7.55
N ASP A 124 22.59 18.05 7.91
CA ASP A 124 22.77 19.00 9.02
C ASP A 124 23.00 18.26 10.35
N TYR A 125 22.24 17.21 10.64
CA TYR A 125 22.43 16.39 11.84
C TYR A 125 23.83 15.76 11.88
N ARG A 126 24.34 15.27 10.75
CA ARG A 126 25.71 14.72 10.66
C ARG A 126 26.77 15.78 10.91
N GLY A 127 26.57 17.01 10.44
CA GLY A 127 27.43 18.14 10.74
C GLY A 127 27.50 18.43 12.25
N LEU A 128 26.33 18.48 12.91
CA LEU A 128 26.24 18.70 14.35
C LEU A 128 26.89 17.57 15.16
N GLU A 129 26.71 16.30 14.75
CA GLU A 129 27.37 15.15 15.39
C GLU A 129 28.91 15.29 15.36
N ALA A 130 29.46 15.73 14.22
CA ALA A 130 30.90 15.93 14.07
C ALA A 130 31.41 17.03 15.00
N GLU A 131 30.70 18.16 15.08
CA GLU A 131 31.06 19.27 15.97
C GLU A 131 31.02 18.85 17.44
N ILE A 132 29.99 18.10 17.86
CA ILE A 132 29.88 17.56 19.22
C ILE A 132 31.06 16.63 19.54
N LEU A 133 31.46 15.78 18.60
CA LEU A 133 32.62 14.89 18.78
C LEU A 133 33.92 15.67 18.92
N GLU A 134 34.10 16.73 18.12
CA GLU A 134 35.25 17.61 18.23
C GLU A 134 35.29 18.34 19.58
N LEU A 135 34.15 18.86 20.05
CA LEU A 135 34.03 19.51 21.36
C LEU A 135 34.35 18.53 22.50
N LYS A 136 33.82 17.30 22.44
CA LYS A 136 34.15 16.25 23.41
C LYS A 136 35.65 15.96 23.45
N ARG A 137 36.31 15.93 22.30
CA ARG A 137 37.76 15.73 22.21
C ARG A 137 38.52 16.89 22.86
N LYS A 138 38.20 18.14 22.49
CA LYS A 138 38.81 19.35 23.08
C LYS A 138 38.62 19.40 24.60
N TYR A 139 37.43 19.06 25.08
CA TYR A 139 37.14 19.02 26.51
C TYR A 139 37.99 17.95 27.23
N ALA A 140 38.11 16.75 26.66
CA ALA A 140 38.96 15.70 27.23
C ALA A 140 40.44 16.11 27.31
N GLU A 141 40.95 16.84 26.30
CA GLU A 141 42.31 17.38 26.30
C GLU A 141 42.51 18.47 27.37
N LEU A 142 41.51 19.34 27.58
CA LEU A 142 41.53 20.34 28.64
C LEU A 142 41.53 19.71 30.03
N VAL A 143 40.66 18.71 30.26
CA VAL A 143 40.61 17.98 31.53
C VAL A 143 41.96 17.32 31.84
N LYS A 144 42.60 16.69 30.84
CA LYS A 144 43.93 16.11 30.99
C LYS A 144 44.97 17.16 31.39
N LYS A 145 44.97 18.33 30.73
CA LYS A 145 45.90 19.43 31.07
C LYS A 145 45.71 19.93 32.50
N THR A 146 44.46 20.09 32.95
CA THR A 146 44.16 20.54 34.32
C THR A 146 44.47 19.51 35.40
N GLN A 147 44.48 18.21 35.07
CA GLN A 147 44.86 17.14 36.00
C GLN A 147 46.38 16.91 36.07
N SER A 148 47.14 17.41 35.08
CA SER A 148 48.61 17.32 35.02
C SER A 148 49.35 18.51 35.63
N THR A 149 48.62 19.52 36.12
CA THR A 149 49.12 20.70 36.86
C THR A 149 48.71 20.61 38.31
#